data_AF-X5DLS0-F1
#
_entry.id   AF-X5DLS0-F1
#
_cell.length_a   1.000
_cell.length_b   1.000
_cell.length_c   1.000
_cell.angle_alpha   90.00
_cell.angle_beta   90.00
_cell.angle_gamma   90.00
#
_symmetry.space_group_name_H-M   'P 1'
#
loop_
_entity.id
_entity.type
_entity.pdbx_description
1 polymer ?
#
loop_
_entity_poly.entity_id
_entity_poly.type
_entity_poly.pdbx_seq_one_letter_code
_entity_poly.pdbx_strand_id
1 'polypeptide(L)'
;MEAYSIIVFCIYIGLLAYIIPSSALSFDLYERKFRLLPNWFKAVALIFTIVALLAILIFRNSIENKNEMVISVFNLALFLVFFSKQKTEDEFSEQVRFKAFAYSFVSFVAMCCALGASRINDSGNRDWSNFIIQAFMGGGLLIATLYFYFTLYKLRKENN
;
A
#
# COMPACT_ATOMS: atom_id res chain seq x y z
N MET A 1 15.77 -15.57 12.86
CA MET A 1 15.37 -14.25 12.32
C MET A 1 16.60 -13.62 11.73
N GLU A 2 16.77 -13.73 10.42
CA GLU A 2 18.06 -13.47 9.76
C GLU A 2 18.20 -11.98 9.42
N ALA A 3 19.43 -11.51 9.26
CA ALA A 3 19.80 -10.09 9.06
C ALA A 3 19.00 -9.38 7.94
N TYR A 4 18.48 -10.11 6.95
CA TYR A 4 17.59 -9.56 5.92
C TYR A 4 16.34 -8.90 6.51
N SER A 5 15.77 -9.48 7.58
CA SER A 5 14.53 -8.98 8.20
C SER A 5 14.75 -7.62 8.86
N ILE A 6 15.92 -7.42 9.46
CA ILE A 6 16.35 -6.16 10.07
C ILE A 6 16.61 -5.12 8.97
N ILE A 7 17.29 -5.49 7.88
CA ILE A 7 17.55 -4.58 6.76
C ILE A 7 16.24 -4.09 6.13
N VAL A 8 15.30 -5.00 5.86
CA VAL A 8 13.97 -4.67 5.31
C VAL A 8 13.18 -3.79 6.28
N PHE A 9 13.25 -4.07 7.58
CA PHE A 9 12.62 -3.23 8.60
C PHE A 9 13.21 -1.81 8.65
N CYS A 10 14.54 -1.68 8.58
CA CYS A 10 15.20 -0.38 8.53
C CYS A 10 14.83 0.41 7.26
N ILE A 11 14.75 -0.24 6.10
CA ILE A 11 14.28 0.38 4.85
C ILE A 11 12.84 0.86 5.00
N TYR A 12 11.97 0.05 5.61
CA TYR A 12 10.57 0.41 5.85
C TYR A 12 10.45 1.64 6.77
N ILE A 13 11.15 1.65 7.90
CA ILE A 13 11.18 2.79 8.84
C ILE A 13 11.74 4.04 8.15
N GLY A 14 12.80 3.89 7.34
CA GLY A 14 13.39 5.00 6.57
C GLY A 14 12.42 5.61 5.55
N LEU A 15 11.66 4.77 4.83
CA LEU A 15 10.61 5.23 3.92
C LEU A 15 9.47 5.93 4.66
N LEU A 16 9.03 5.40 5.80
CA LEU A 16 8.03 6.05 6.63
C LEU A 16 8.51 7.42 7.14
N ALA A 17 9.73 7.50 7.64
CA ALA A 17 10.32 8.75 8.12
C ALA A 17 10.51 9.77 7.00
N TYR A 18 10.77 9.33 5.76
CA TYR A 18 10.82 10.20 4.59
C TYR A 18 9.45 10.77 4.21
N ILE A 19 8.41 9.94 4.33
CA ILE A 19 7.03 10.28 3.98
C ILE A 19 6.43 11.25 5.03
N ILE A 20 6.72 11.03 6.31
CA ILE A 20 6.24 11.89 7.41
C ILE A 20 7.02 13.21 7.40
N PRO A 21 6.36 14.38 7.26
CA PRO A 21 7.05 15.65 7.28
C PRO A 21 7.69 15.89 8.65
N SER A 22 8.97 16.29 8.66
CA SER A 22 9.75 16.56 9.88
C SER A 22 9.29 17.79 10.68
N SER A 23 8.32 18.55 10.16
CA SER A 23 7.75 19.77 10.77
C SER A 23 6.65 19.49 11.80
N ALA A 24 6.79 18.43 12.60
CA ALA A 24 5.80 18.03 13.61
C ALA A 24 5.52 19.12 14.69
N LEU A 25 6.34 20.17 14.77
CA LEU A 25 6.24 21.24 15.77
C LEU A 25 5.51 22.52 15.33
N SER A 26 5.23 22.76 14.05
CA SER A 26 4.42 23.91 13.61
C SER A 26 2.94 23.49 13.43
N PHE A 27 2.03 24.29 14.00
CA PHE A 27 0.58 24.08 13.99
C PHE A 27 -0.09 24.51 12.67
N ASP A 28 0.68 24.83 11.63
CA ASP A 28 0.09 25.23 10.35
C ASP A 28 -0.23 23.98 9.50
N LEU A 29 -1.53 23.67 9.43
CA LEU A 29 -2.05 22.54 8.67
C LEU A 29 -1.90 22.73 7.16
N TYR A 30 -1.75 23.97 6.68
CA TYR A 30 -1.62 24.28 5.25
C TYR A 30 -0.20 24.05 4.71
N GLU A 31 0.83 24.11 5.56
CA GLU A 31 2.22 23.85 5.16
C GLU A 31 2.58 22.35 5.12
N ARG A 32 1.74 21.49 5.71
CA ARG A 32 1.99 20.04 5.79
C ARG A 32 1.62 19.34 4.48
N LYS A 33 2.49 19.45 3.48
CA LYS A 33 2.41 18.63 2.26
C LYS A 33 3.05 17.27 2.50
N PHE A 34 2.35 16.19 2.18
CA PHE A 34 2.89 14.85 2.35
C PHE A 34 3.94 14.60 1.28
N ARG A 35 5.10 14.09 1.67
CA ARG A 35 6.17 13.81 0.69
C ARG A 35 5.87 12.51 -0.04
N LEU A 36 5.15 12.64 -1.16
CA LEU A 36 4.94 11.54 -2.11
C LEU A 36 6.27 11.13 -2.76
N LEU A 37 6.38 9.85 -3.09
CA LEU A 37 7.54 9.27 -3.77
C LEU A 37 7.69 9.88 -5.17
N PRO A 38 8.91 10.05 -5.70
CA PRO A 38 9.12 10.52 -7.06
C PRO A 38 8.36 9.68 -8.11
N ASN A 39 7.94 10.29 -9.22
CA ASN A 39 7.16 9.61 -10.26
C ASN A 39 7.87 8.39 -10.89
N TRP A 40 9.20 8.36 -10.90
CA TRP A 40 9.97 7.22 -11.41
C TRP A 40 9.81 5.94 -10.57
N PHE A 41 9.35 6.04 -9.31
CA PHE A 41 9.05 4.88 -8.48
C PHE A 41 7.93 3.99 -9.05
N LYS A 42 7.02 4.52 -9.89
CA LYS A 42 6.01 3.69 -10.57
C LYS A 42 6.66 2.69 -11.53
N ALA A 43 7.66 3.14 -12.28
CA ALA A 43 8.39 2.27 -13.20
C ALA A 43 9.19 1.22 -12.42
N VAL A 44 9.85 1.63 -11.34
CA VAL A 44 10.59 0.71 -10.45
C VAL A 44 9.66 -0.32 -9.82
N ALA A 45 8.50 0.09 -9.32
CA ALA A 45 7.49 -0.81 -8.76
C ALA A 45 7.04 -1.86 -9.78
N LEU A 46 6.80 -1.44 -11.03
CA LEU A 46 6.38 -2.34 -12.11
C LEU A 46 7.49 -3.32 -12.50
N ILE A 47 8.73 -2.84 -12.68
CA ILE A 47 9.89 -3.69 -12.98
C ILE A 47 10.10 -4.71 -11.85
N PHE A 48 10.09 -4.23 -10.60
CA PHE A 48 10.24 -5.09 -9.42
C PHE A 48 9.15 -6.16 -9.36
N THR A 49 7.89 -5.79 -9.64
CA THR A 49 6.76 -6.73 -9.66
C THR A 49 6.98 -7.82 -10.69
N ILE A 50 7.38 -7.46 -11.91
CA ILE A 50 7.64 -8.43 -12.98
C ILE A 50 8.78 -9.38 -12.59
N VAL A 51 9.90 -8.84 -12.10
CA VAL A 51 11.06 -9.64 -11.68
C VAL A 51 10.70 -10.58 -10.54
N ALA A 52 9.96 -10.09 -9.54
CA ALA A 52 9.53 -10.88 -8.40
C ALA A 52 8.54 -11.99 -8.79
N LEU A 53 7.58 -11.71 -9.68
CA LEU A 53 6.65 -12.73 -10.19
C LEU A 53 7.37 -13.78 -11.04
N LEU A 54 8.35 -13.39 -11.85
CA LEU A 54 9.20 -14.33 -12.60
C LEU A 54 10.01 -15.22 -11.66
N ALA A 55 10.61 -14.66 -10.60
CA ALA A 55 11.33 -15.44 -9.60
C ALA A 55 10.40 -16.45 -8.91
N ILE A 56 9.20 -16.04 -8.50
CA ILE A 56 8.21 -16.92 -7.90
C ILE A 56 7.80 -18.04 -8.88
N LEU A 57 7.69 -17.75 -10.18
CA LEU A 57 7.34 -18.73 -11.20
C LEU A 57 8.46 -19.75 -11.44
N ILE A 58 9.71 -19.30 -11.50
CA ILE A 58 10.89 -20.17 -11.71
C ILE A 58 11.11 -21.08 -10.49
N PHE A 59 11.04 -20.52 -9.27
CA PHE A 59 11.31 -21.23 -8.03
C PHE A 59 10.04 -21.81 -7.38
N ARG A 60 8.95 -21.97 -8.13
CA ARG A 60 7.62 -22.32 -7.60
C ARG A 60 7.58 -23.58 -6.73
N ASN A 61 8.45 -24.55 -7.02
CA ASN A 61 8.49 -25.84 -6.32
C ASN A 61 9.26 -25.76 -4.98
N SER A 62 10.04 -24.71 -4.78
CA SER A 62 10.87 -24.50 -3.59
C SER A 62 10.24 -23.52 -2.60
N ILE A 63 9.05 -22.98 -2.91
CA ILE A 63 8.39 -21.94 -2.12
C ILE A 63 7.14 -22.54 -1.46
N GLU A 64 7.19 -22.68 -0.13
CA GLU A 64 6.11 -23.26 0.68
C GLU A 64 4.85 -22.37 0.71
N ASN A 65 5.01 -21.05 0.90
CA ASN A 65 3.92 -20.08 1.00
C ASN A 65 3.78 -19.19 -0.23
N LYS A 66 3.73 -19.81 -1.42
CA LYS A 66 3.74 -19.09 -2.71
C LYS A 66 2.64 -18.03 -2.82
N ASN A 67 1.42 -18.35 -2.39
CA ASN A 67 0.28 -17.44 -2.51
C ASN A 67 0.45 -16.18 -1.63
N GLU A 68 0.98 -16.34 -0.41
CA GLU A 68 1.31 -15.23 0.49
C GLU A 68 2.43 -14.36 -0.07
N MET A 69 3.43 -15.00 -0.69
CA MET A 69 4.53 -14.27 -1.32
C MET A 69 4.05 -13.45 -2.53
N VAL A 70 3.19 -14.02 -3.38
CA VAL A 70 2.60 -13.30 -4.53
C VAL A 70 1.80 -12.08 -4.08
N ILE A 71 0.93 -12.25 -3.08
CA ILE A 71 0.08 -11.15 -2.61
C ILE A 71 0.89 -10.08 -1.87
N SER A 72 1.95 -10.47 -1.15
CA SER A 72 2.92 -9.52 -0.57
C SER A 72 3.62 -8.67 -1.62
N VAL A 73 4.10 -9.29 -2.71
CA VAL A 73 4.71 -8.57 -3.84
C VAL A 73 3.73 -7.59 -4.46
N PHE A 74 2.49 -8.02 -4.68
CA PHE A 74 1.44 -7.19 -5.25
C PHE A 74 1.09 -5.99 -4.35
N ASN A 75 0.98 -6.22 -3.04
CA ASN A 75 0.71 -5.17 -2.06
C ASN A 75 1.81 -4.12 -2.02
N LEU A 76 3.08 -4.55 -2.04
CA LEU A 76 4.21 -3.63 -2.11
C LEU A 76 4.20 -2.80 -3.40
N ALA A 77 3.91 -3.44 -4.54
CA ALA A 77 3.80 -2.76 -5.82
C ALA A 77 2.69 -1.69 -5.81
N LEU A 78 1.49 -2.06 -5.34
CA LEU A 78 0.36 -1.14 -5.19
C LEU A 78 0.70 0.03 -4.27
N PHE A 79 1.36 -0.24 -3.14
CA PHE A 79 1.80 0.80 -2.22
C PHE A 79 2.72 1.81 -2.91
N LEU A 80 3.77 1.33 -3.59
CA LEU A 80 4.72 2.18 -4.30
C LEU A 80 4.05 3.00 -5.43
N VAL A 81 3.13 2.38 -6.17
CA VAL A 81 2.38 3.07 -7.23
C VAL A 81 1.44 4.12 -6.66
N PHE A 82 0.71 3.79 -5.59
CA PHE A 82 -0.28 4.67 -4.97
C PHE A 82 0.36 5.88 -4.30
N PHE A 83 1.53 5.73 -3.67
CA PHE A 83 2.25 6.83 -3.02
C PHE A 83 3.25 7.56 -3.94
N SER A 84 3.32 7.22 -5.23
CA SER A 84 4.18 7.92 -6.19
C SER A 84 3.48 9.10 -6.88
N LYS A 85 4.21 10.20 -7.04
CA LYS A 85 3.73 11.46 -7.63
C LYS A 85 3.24 11.26 -9.06
N GLN A 86 2.22 12.04 -9.46
CA GLN A 86 1.86 12.14 -10.88
C GLN A 86 2.82 13.08 -11.63
N LYS A 87 2.88 12.98 -12.97
CA LYS A 87 3.66 13.94 -13.79
C LYS A 87 3.15 15.37 -13.65
N THR A 88 1.84 15.52 -13.52
CA THR A 88 1.14 16.77 -13.21
C THR A 88 0.28 16.49 -11.98
N GLU A 89 0.63 17.10 -10.86
CA GLU A 89 -0.02 16.85 -9.57
C GLU A 89 -0.38 18.17 -8.92
N ASP A 90 -1.68 18.40 -8.82
CA ASP A 90 -2.27 19.60 -8.20
C ASP A 90 -2.76 19.25 -6.78
N GLU A 91 -2.97 20.27 -5.94
CA GLU A 91 -3.41 20.08 -4.55
C GLU A 91 -4.70 19.25 -4.45
N PHE A 92 -5.61 19.41 -5.41
CA PHE A 92 -6.82 18.60 -5.50
C PHE A 92 -6.53 17.10 -5.67
N SER A 93 -5.53 16.74 -6.49
CA SER A 93 -5.16 15.35 -6.70
C SER A 93 -4.56 14.71 -5.45
N GLU A 94 -3.78 15.48 -4.67
CA GLU A 94 -3.28 15.04 -3.37
C GLU A 94 -4.44 14.79 -2.39
N GLN A 95 -5.42 15.70 -2.33
CA GLN A 95 -6.61 15.53 -1.50
C GLN A 95 -7.45 14.31 -1.88
N VAL A 96 -7.69 14.06 -3.17
CA VAL A 96 -8.42 12.86 -3.62
C VAL A 96 -7.69 11.60 -3.20
N ARG A 97 -6.37 11.57 -3.31
CA ARG A 97 -5.55 10.44 -2.90
C ARG A 97 -5.67 10.18 -1.40
N PHE A 98 -5.58 11.22 -0.56
CA PHE A 98 -5.77 11.09 0.88
C PHE A 98 -7.15 10.58 1.25
N LYS A 99 -8.19 11.10 0.60
CA LYS A 99 -9.56 10.66 0.82
C LYS A 99 -9.74 9.19 0.45
N ALA A 100 -9.20 8.77 -0.70
CA ALA A 100 -9.21 7.37 -1.13
C ALA A 100 -8.47 6.45 -0.14
N PHE A 101 -7.29 6.90 0.33
CA PHE A 101 -6.50 6.19 1.32
C PHE A 101 -7.24 6.06 2.66
N ALA A 102 -7.88 7.14 3.14
CA ALA A 102 -8.65 7.13 4.37
C ALA A 102 -9.80 6.12 4.31
N TYR A 103 -10.55 6.05 3.19
CA TYR A 103 -11.59 5.04 3.03
C TYR A 103 -11.04 3.61 3.07
N SER A 104 -9.90 3.36 2.40
CA SER A 104 -9.22 2.07 2.44
C SER A 104 -8.73 1.71 3.86
N PHE A 105 -8.14 2.67 4.56
CA PHE A 105 -7.63 2.48 5.91
C PHE A 105 -8.76 2.20 6.92
N VAL A 106 -9.86 2.94 6.85
CA VAL A 106 -11.03 2.70 7.70
C VAL A 106 -11.61 1.31 7.45
N SER A 107 -11.71 0.88 6.18
CA SER A 107 -12.15 -0.48 5.82
C SER A 107 -11.21 -1.55 6.39
N PHE A 108 -9.90 -1.31 6.32
CA PHE A 108 -8.90 -2.21 6.91
C PHE A 108 -9.05 -2.32 8.44
N VAL A 109 -9.20 -1.20 9.14
CA VAL A 109 -9.42 -1.19 10.60
C VAL A 109 -10.71 -1.93 10.96
N ALA A 110 -11.81 -1.67 10.25
CA ALA A 110 -13.08 -2.37 10.46
C ALA A 110 -12.94 -3.89 10.28
N MET A 111 -12.18 -4.32 9.27
CA MET A 111 -11.86 -5.74 9.06
C MET A 111 -11.04 -6.33 10.21
N CYS A 112 -9.99 -5.64 10.67
CA CYS A 112 -9.19 -6.08 11.83
C CYS A 112 -10.06 -6.25 13.08
N CYS A 113 -10.98 -5.31 13.32
CA CYS A 113 -11.94 -5.41 14.42
C CYS A 113 -12.89 -6.60 14.26
N ALA A 114 -13.44 -6.82 13.05
CA ALA A 114 -14.33 -7.95 12.77
C ALA A 114 -13.62 -9.30 12.95
N LEU A 115 -12.37 -9.41 12.48
CA LEU A 115 -11.53 -10.59 12.67
C LEU A 115 -11.19 -10.81 14.15
N GLY A 116 -10.85 -9.75 14.88
CA GLY A 116 -10.61 -9.80 16.32
C GLY A 116 -11.83 -10.29 17.10
N ALA A 117 -13.01 -9.75 16.79
CA ALA A 117 -14.27 -10.18 17.39
C ALA A 117 -14.60 -11.65 17.06
N SER A 118 -14.35 -12.07 15.81
CA SER A 118 -14.51 -13.47 15.41
C SER A 118 -13.61 -14.41 16.21
N ARG A 119 -12.36 -14.02 16.51
CA ARG A 119 -11.44 -14.84 17.31
C ARG A 119 -11.91 -15.00 18.77
N ILE A 120 -12.53 -13.97 19.33
CA ILE A 120 -13.04 -14.02 20.72
C ILE A 120 -14.25 -14.96 20.82
N ASN A 121 -15.09 -14.99 19.78
CA ASN A 121 -16.30 -15.81 19.76
C ASN A 121 -16.08 -17.27 19.32
N ASP A 122 -15.05 -17.56 18.52
CA ASP A 122 -14.76 -18.92 18.06
C ASP A 122 -13.85 -19.63 19.06
N SER A 123 -14.34 -20.67 19.76
CA SER A 123 -13.57 -21.46 20.75
C SER A 123 -12.52 -22.39 20.11
N GLY A 124 -12.33 -22.29 18.80
CA GLY A 124 -11.39 -23.10 18.02
C GLY A 124 -10.12 -22.30 17.67
N ASN A 125 -8.97 -22.94 17.79
CA ASN A 125 -7.67 -22.38 17.39
C ASN A 125 -7.52 -22.38 15.86
N ARG A 126 -8.36 -21.62 15.15
CA ARG A 126 -8.19 -21.35 13.72
C ARG A 126 -7.20 -20.21 13.55
N ASP A 127 -5.98 -20.54 13.14
CA ASP A 127 -5.02 -19.55 12.67
C ASP A 127 -5.57 -18.94 11.37
N TRP A 128 -5.93 -17.67 11.43
CA TRP A 128 -6.25 -16.90 10.22
C TRP A 128 -4.99 -16.82 9.37
N SER A 129 -5.06 -17.25 8.11
CA SER A 129 -3.90 -17.21 7.25
C SER A 129 -3.49 -15.75 7.01
N ASN A 130 -2.18 -15.48 7.08
CA ASN A 130 -1.60 -14.18 6.73
C ASN A 130 -2.06 -13.73 5.35
N PHE A 131 -2.32 -14.68 4.45
CA PHE A 131 -2.97 -14.47 3.18
C PHE A 131 -4.25 -13.60 3.24
N ILE A 132 -5.18 -13.85 4.17
CA ILE A 132 -6.46 -13.12 4.24
C ILE A 132 -6.20 -11.65 4.60
N ILE A 133 -5.38 -11.40 5.61
CA ILE A 133 -5.03 -10.04 6.05
C ILE A 133 -4.36 -9.27 4.91
N GLN A 134 -3.40 -9.91 4.23
CA GLN A 134 -2.72 -9.32 3.08
C GLN A 134 -3.68 -9.09 1.91
N ALA A 135 -4.64 -9.98 1.66
CA ALA A 135 -5.63 -9.82 0.59
C ALA A 135 -6.54 -8.61 0.84
N PHE A 136 -6.98 -8.40 2.08
CA PHE A 136 -7.81 -7.25 2.43
C PHE A 136 -7.04 -5.93 2.35
N MET A 137 -5.79 -5.90 2.86
CA MET A 137 -4.93 -4.73 2.74
C MET A 137 -4.67 -4.37 1.27
N GLY A 138 -4.34 -5.38 0.45
CA GLY A 138 -4.14 -5.24 -0.99
C GLY A 138 -5.39 -4.78 -1.72
N GLY A 139 -6.52 -5.40 -1.44
CA GLY A 139 -7.81 -5.06 -2.03
C GLY A 139 -8.23 -3.63 -1.71
N GLY A 140 -8.08 -3.18 -0.46
CA GLY A 140 -8.33 -1.80 -0.07
C GLY A 140 -7.45 -0.81 -0.81
N LEU A 141 -6.13 -1.07 -0.87
CA LEU A 141 -5.18 -0.24 -1.62
C LEU A 141 -5.49 -0.22 -3.12
N LEU A 142 -5.89 -1.35 -3.70
CA LEU A 142 -6.30 -1.45 -5.09
C LEU A 142 -7.53 -0.59 -5.37
N ILE A 143 -8.58 -0.70 -4.55
CA ILE A 143 -9.79 0.11 -4.68
C ILE A 143 -9.47 1.60 -4.55
N ALA A 144 -8.65 1.99 -3.57
CA ALA A 144 -8.22 3.38 -3.41
C ALA A 144 -7.44 3.88 -4.63
N THR A 145 -6.56 3.05 -5.18
CA THR A 145 -5.78 3.35 -6.38
C THR A 145 -6.70 3.55 -7.59
N LEU A 146 -7.63 2.62 -7.82
CA LEU A 146 -8.60 2.71 -8.91
C LEU A 146 -9.49 3.95 -8.77
N TYR A 147 -10.02 4.23 -7.57
CA TYR A 147 -10.82 5.41 -7.30
C TYR A 147 -10.06 6.70 -7.62
N PHE A 148 -8.80 6.80 -7.18
CA PHE A 148 -7.94 7.95 -7.44
C PHE A 148 -7.72 8.17 -8.95
N TYR A 149 -7.31 7.13 -9.69
CA TYR A 149 -7.07 7.26 -11.14
C TYR A 149 -8.36 7.50 -11.93
N PHE A 150 -9.49 6.89 -11.54
CA PHE A 150 -10.77 7.10 -12.19
C PHE A 150 -11.29 8.53 -12.00
N THR A 151 -11.14 9.07 -10.79
CA THR A 151 -11.51 10.46 -10.48
C THR A 151 -10.67 11.44 -11.29
N LEU A 152 -9.35 11.21 -11.39
CA LEU A 152 -8.47 12.03 -12.22
C LEU A 152 -8.82 11.94 -13.71
N TYR A 153 -9.12 10.75 -14.21
CA TYR A 153 -9.53 10.57 -15.60
C TYR A 153 -10.81 11.36 -15.92
N LYS A 154 -11.82 11.27 -15.05
CA LYS A 154 -13.09 11.99 -15.21
C LYS A 154 -12.88 13.51 -15.25
N LEU A 155 -12.07 14.04 -14.34
CA LEU A 155 -11.76 15.48 -14.30
C LEU A 155 -11.04 15.98 -15.55
N ARG A 156 -10.07 15.21 -16.06
CA ARG A 156 -9.38 15.55 -17.31
C ARG A 156 -10.31 15.53 -18.52
N LYS A 157 -11.32 14.66 -18.49
CA LYS A 157 -12.34 14.59 -19.55
C LYS A 157 -13.32 15.77 -19.48
N GLU A 158 -13.64 16.27 -18.29
CA GLU A 158 -14.54 17.42 -18.10
C GLU A 158 -13.87 18.77 -18.40
N ASN A 159 -12.54 18.86 -18.25
CA ASN A 159 -11.76 20.07 -18.50
C ASN A 159 -11.19 20.20 -19.94
N ASN A 160 -11.44 19.23 -20.83
CA ASN A 160 -11.07 19.23 -22.25
C ASN A 160 -12.31 19.27 -23.12
#